data_AF-A0A8U0A0Z1-F1
#
_entry.id   AF-A0A8U0A0Z1-F1
#
_cell.length_a   1.000
_cell.length_b   1.000
_cell.length_c   1.000
_cell.angle_alpha   90.00
_cell.angle_beta   90.00
_cell.angle_gamma   90.00
#
_symmetry.space_group_name_H-M   'P 1'
#
loop_
_entity.id
_entity.type
_entity.pdbx_description
1 polymer ?
#
loop_
_entity_poly.entity_id
_entity_poly.type
_entity_poly.pdbx_seq_one_letter_code
_entity_poly.pdbx_strand_id
1 'polypeptide(L)'
;MASTTVSRASRNGSRPDPIYALVAGLYACALLAPLGLITLAESVTDIAVFTFGGFALVAVVTAVAGCAAARISGLAVEIGRHRRLWALWAAPGVLFMSLIVGAETGVAPWTVDSVVGWSLLGMVAGMLLGGLLMMMSRTRYANAQLSDLTDAAQWEGWLPRRRRRIVNAVTVVGCLCVPAGIVAEELGGYEWGFILGQMIFTVALVADRGRPHGRTYRVSEAGLVVEHAFSRRLRLWSSFTGYTRSEDVLYLHTAQWWRPTIRCDTDEINEIDRVTDALGTHLSGSDC
;
A
#
# COMPACT_ATOMS: atom_id res chain seq x y z
N MET A 1 27.81 37.44 5.26
CA MET A 1 27.40 36.31 6.13
C MET A 1 26.17 35.64 5.55
N ALA A 2 26.35 34.75 4.57
CA ALA A 2 25.31 33.91 4.00
C ALA A 2 26.01 32.76 3.29
N SER A 3 25.78 31.52 3.74
CA SER A 3 26.08 30.23 3.07
C SER A 3 26.36 29.16 4.12
N THR A 4 25.31 28.57 4.72
CA THR A 4 25.48 27.29 5.43
C THR A 4 24.21 26.45 5.62
N THR A 5 23.10 26.75 4.93
CA THR A 5 21.84 26.00 5.09
C THR A 5 21.54 24.97 3.99
N VAL A 6 22.29 24.96 2.89
CA VAL A 6 22.00 24.05 1.74
C VAL A 6 22.57 22.63 1.90
N SER A 7 23.45 22.36 2.89
CA SER A 7 24.13 21.05 3.03
C SER A 7 23.34 19.96 3.78
N ARG A 8 22.20 20.27 4.40
CA ARG A 8 21.48 19.29 5.24
C ARG A 8 20.51 18.38 4.46
N ALA A 9 19.99 18.85 3.32
CA ALA A 9 19.01 18.11 2.54
C ALA A 9 19.64 16.93 1.75
N SER A 10 20.84 17.09 1.20
CA SER A 10 21.51 16.01 0.44
C SER A 10 22.07 14.88 1.32
N ARG A 11 22.40 15.17 2.60
CA ARG A 11 23.01 14.19 3.51
C ARG A 11 22.02 13.18 4.10
N ASN A 12 20.71 13.47 4.05
CA ASN A 12 19.66 12.54 4.48
C ASN A 12 19.30 11.48 3.43
N GLY A 13 19.76 11.62 2.17
CA GLY A 13 19.57 10.61 1.13
C GLY A 13 20.42 9.34 1.31
N SER A 14 21.42 9.37 2.19
CA SER A 14 22.45 8.32 2.30
C SER A 14 22.36 7.47 3.56
N ARG A 15 21.50 7.83 4.54
CA ARG A 15 21.40 7.07 5.80
C ARG A 15 20.36 5.95 5.63
N PRO A 16 20.72 4.67 5.91
CA PRO A 16 19.78 3.57 5.90
C PRO A 16 18.57 3.87 6.79
N ASP A 17 17.38 3.77 6.22
CA ASP A 17 16.16 4.01 6.97
C ASP A 17 15.82 2.76 7.81
N PRO A 18 15.92 2.84 9.15
CA PRO A 18 15.76 1.68 10.01
C PRO A 18 14.32 1.14 9.98
N ILE A 19 13.33 2.00 9.72
CA ILE A 19 11.92 1.58 9.63
C ILE A 19 11.72 0.78 8.35
N TYR A 20 12.25 1.25 7.22
CA TYR A 20 12.17 0.49 5.97
C TYR A 20 12.87 -0.86 6.07
N ALA A 21 14.07 -0.88 6.67
CA ALA A 21 14.82 -2.10 6.91
C ALA A 21 14.04 -3.10 7.80
N LEU A 22 13.42 -2.62 8.88
CA LEU A 22 12.57 -3.45 9.75
C LEU A 22 11.39 -4.05 8.98
N VAL A 23 10.65 -3.23 8.21
CA VAL A 23 9.51 -3.71 7.42
C VAL A 23 9.95 -4.70 6.35
N ALA A 24 11.11 -4.50 5.72
CA ALA A 24 11.70 -5.43 4.76
C ALA A 24 12.06 -6.77 5.43
N GLY A 25 12.63 -6.73 6.63
CA GLY A 25 12.91 -7.91 7.44
C GLY A 25 11.64 -8.68 7.81
N LEU A 26 10.60 -7.98 8.27
CA LEU A 26 9.30 -8.58 8.59
C LEU A 26 8.64 -9.19 7.36
N TYR A 27 8.73 -8.55 6.19
CA TYR A 27 8.20 -9.10 4.95
C TYR A 27 8.90 -10.41 4.55
N ALA A 28 10.23 -10.44 4.61
CA ALA A 28 10.99 -11.66 4.36
C ALA A 28 10.64 -12.76 5.37
N CYS A 29 10.45 -12.39 6.65
CA CYS A 29 10.00 -13.30 7.69
C CYS A 29 8.60 -13.87 7.39
N ALA A 30 7.66 -13.04 6.96
CA ALA A 30 6.31 -13.49 6.60
C ALA A 30 6.30 -14.47 5.42
N LEU A 31 7.31 -14.44 4.56
CA LEU A 31 7.48 -15.41 3.48
C LEU A 31 8.19 -16.68 3.93
N LEU A 32 9.31 -16.55 4.65
CA LEU A 32 10.20 -17.67 4.94
C LEU A 32 9.83 -18.43 6.22
N ALA A 33 9.31 -17.75 7.25
CA ALA A 33 8.97 -18.40 8.51
C ALA A 33 7.86 -19.44 8.34
N PRO A 34 6.75 -19.17 7.62
CA PRO A 34 5.73 -20.19 7.39
C PRO A 34 6.26 -21.40 6.61
N LEU A 35 7.11 -21.18 5.59
CA LEU A 35 7.77 -22.27 4.86
C LEU A 35 8.65 -23.12 5.78
N GLY A 36 9.46 -22.46 6.61
CA GLY A 36 10.30 -23.14 7.58
C GLY A 36 9.48 -23.89 8.64
N LEU A 37 8.36 -23.34 9.10
CA LEU A 37 7.49 -24.00 10.07
C LEU A 37 6.77 -25.21 9.47
N ILE A 38 6.34 -25.15 8.20
CA ILE A 38 5.80 -26.31 7.47
C ILE A 38 6.84 -27.44 7.42
N THR A 39 8.10 -27.13 7.09
CA THR A 39 9.18 -28.13 7.04
C THR A 39 9.61 -28.64 8.43
N LEU A 40 9.61 -27.78 9.45
CA LEU A 40 9.89 -28.16 10.83
C LEU A 40 8.81 -29.08 11.40
N ALA A 41 7.55 -28.87 11.04
CA ALA A 41 6.42 -29.66 11.53
C ALA A 41 6.52 -31.15 11.14
N GLU A 42 7.21 -31.48 10.03
CA GLU A 42 7.43 -32.87 9.63
C GLU A 42 8.53 -33.57 10.42
N SER A 43 9.48 -32.81 10.95
CA SER A 43 10.72 -33.35 11.54
C SER A 43 10.74 -33.25 13.07
N VAL A 44 9.96 -32.36 13.66
CA VAL A 44 9.99 -32.05 15.09
C VAL A 44 8.64 -32.38 15.73
N THR A 45 8.61 -33.43 16.55
CA THR A 45 7.43 -33.82 17.33
C THR A 45 7.36 -33.14 18.70
N ASP A 46 8.49 -32.64 19.20
CA ASP A 46 8.57 -31.95 20.49
C ASP A 46 8.08 -30.49 20.37
N ILE A 47 7.02 -30.16 21.12
CA ILE A 47 6.37 -28.85 21.06
C ILE A 47 7.31 -27.70 21.49
N ALA A 48 8.21 -27.94 22.44
CA ALA A 48 9.14 -26.94 22.92
C ALA A 48 10.20 -26.66 21.86
N VAL A 49 10.78 -27.72 21.28
CA VAL A 49 11.76 -27.58 20.18
C VAL A 49 11.13 -26.88 18.98
N PHE A 50 9.89 -27.24 18.61
CA PHE A 50 9.17 -26.58 17.52
C PHE A 50 8.94 -25.09 17.81
N THR A 51 8.49 -24.76 19.02
CA THR A 51 8.20 -23.37 19.42
C THR A 51 9.46 -22.51 19.46
N PHE A 52 10.52 -22.98 20.14
CA PHE A 52 11.79 -22.24 20.22
C PHE A 52 12.49 -22.16 18.86
N GLY A 53 12.43 -23.24 18.06
CA GLY A 53 12.93 -23.26 16.69
C GLY A 53 12.20 -22.25 15.79
N GLY A 54 10.88 -22.16 15.91
CA GLY A 54 10.06 -21.17 15.22
C GLY A 54 10.41 -19.73 15.59
N PHE A 55 10.56 -19.43 16.88
CA PHE A 55 11.00 -18.10 17.33
C PHE A 55 12.41 -17.75 16.84
N ALA A 56 13.34 -18.71 16.91
CA ALA A 56 14.69 -18.52 16.40
C ALA A 56 14.69 -18.24 14.89
N LEU A 57 13.90 -19.00 14.11
CA LEU A 57 13.75 -18.79 12.67
C LEU A 57 13.22 -17.39 12.36
N VAL A 58 12.13 -16.98 13.02
CA VAL A 58 11.54 -15.64 12.86
C VAL A 58 12.54 -14.54 13.17
N ALA A 59 13.25 -14.65 14.30
CA ALA A 59 14.23 -13.67 14.73
C ALA A 59 15.41 -13.57 13.76
N VAL A 60 15.98 -14.71 13.35
CA VAL A 60 17.12 -14.78 12.44
C VAL A 60 16.75 -14.23 11.07
N VAL A 61 15.63 -14.66 10.48
CA VAL A 61 15.20 -14.18 9.17
C VAL A 61 14.95 -12.68 9.19
N THR A 62 14.22 -12.18 10.20
CA THR A 62 13.94 -10.74 10.33
C THR A 62 15.22 -9.93 10.47
N ALA A 63 16.15 -10.37 11.33
CA ALA A 63 17.41 -9.69 11.57
C ALA A 63 18.32 -9.70 10.33
N VAL A 64 18.48 -10.84 9.67
CA VAL A 64 19.33 -10.99 8.48
C VAL A 64 18.78 -10.18 7.32
N ALA A 65 17.49 -10.33 7.01
CA ALA A 65 16.87 -9.59 5.91
C ALA A 65 16.80 -8.08 6.19
N GLY A 66 16.51 -7.68 7.43
CA GLY A 66 16.54 -6.28 7.84
C GLY A 66 17.94 -5.68 7.76
N CYS A 67 18.96 -6.39 8.23
CA CYS A 67 20.35 -5.95 8.12
C CYS A 67 20.79 -5.84 6.65
N ALA A 68 20.43 -6.81 5.82
CA ALA A 68 20.70 -6.76 4.38
C ALA A 68 20.03 -5.55 3.72
N ALA A 69 18.75 -5.30 4.01
CA ALA A 69 18.01 -4.14 3.51
C ALA A 69 18.63 -2.81 3.98
N ALA A 70 19.13 -2.75 5.21
CA ALA A 70 19.83 -1.57 5.73
C ALA A 70 21.19 -1.32 5.07
N ARG A 71 21.86 -2.35 4.54
CA ARG A 71 23.16 -2.19 3.88
C ARG A 71 23.07 -1.69 2.45
N ILE A 72 21.94 -1.89 1.77
CA ILE A 72 21.77 -1.52 0.36
C ILE A 72 21.18 -0.10 0.27
N SER A 73 22.06 0.90 0.18
CA SER A 73 21.66 2.29 -0.04
C SER A 73 20.88 2.43 -1.35
N GLY A 74 19.72 3.09 -1.32
CA GLY A 74 18.92 3.35 -2.52
C GLY A 74 17.97 2.22 -2.95
N LEU A 75 17.99 1.06 -2.27
CA LEU A 75 17.13 -0.09 -2.59
C LEU A 75 15.64 0.30 -2.69
N ALA A 76 15.15 1.13 -1.77
CA ALA A 76 13.76 1.56 -1.78
C ALA A 76 13.40 2.46 -2.98
N VAL A 77 14.36 3.26 -3.48
CA VAL A 77 14.17 4.14 -4.65
C VAL A 77 14.21 3.31 -5.93
N GLU A 78 15.14 2.36 -6.02
CA GLU A 78 15.27 1.47 -7.18
C GLU A 78 14.07 0.53 -7.33
N ILE A 79 13.61 -0.05 -6.22
CA ILE A 79 12.37 -0.81 -6.15
C ILE A 79 11.19 0.08 -6.53
N GLY A 80 11.14 1.31 -6.01
CA GLY A 80 10.14 2.34 -6.32
C GLY A 80 10.00 2.68 -7.81
N ARG A 81 11.10 2.59 -8.58
CA ARG A 81 11.15 2.86 -10.02
C ARG A 81 10.46 1.78 -10.86
N HIS A 82 10.44 0.53 -10.40
CA HIS A 82 10.04 -0.60 -11.24
C HIS A 82 8.53 -0.82 -11.28
N ARG A 83 7.98 -1.01 -12.49
CA ARG A 83 6.55 -1.34 -12.69
C ARG A 83 6.15 -2.68 -12.03
N ARG A 84 7.12 -3.57 -11.78
CA ARG A 84 6.95 -4.88 -11.13
C ARG A 84 6.79 -4.84 -9.61
N LEU A 85 6.73 -3.66 -9.00
CA LEU A 85 6.42 -3.46 -7.58
C LEU A 85 5.20 -4.26 -7.08
N TRP A 86 4.21 -4.47 -7.95
CA TRP A 86 3.03 -5.27 -7.64
C TRP A 86 3.36 -6.72 -7.25
N ALA A 87 4.50 -7.25 -7.68
CA ALA A 87 4.96 -8.58 -7.30
C ALA A 87 5.19 -8.68 -5.78
N LEU A 88 5.61 -7.61 -5.09
CA LEU A 88 5.76 -7.65 -3.62
C LEU A 88 4.45 -7.96 -2.91
N TRP A 89 3.34 -7.46 -3.45
CA TRP A 89 2.00 -7.72 -2.91
C TRP A 89 1.41 -9.03 -3.43
N ALA A 90 1.56 -9.35 -4.71
CA ALA A 90 0.94 -10.53 -5.32
C ALA A 90 1.70 -11.85 -5.09
N ALA A 91 3.03 -11.80 -4.98
CA ALA A 91 3.86 -13.01 -4.87
C ALA A 91 3.54 -13.86 -3.63
N PRO A 92 3.34 -13.30 -2.41
CA PRO A 92 2.92 -14.10 -1.26
C PRO A 92 1.61 -14.85 -1.54
N GLY A 93 0.62 -14.17 -2.15
CA GLY A 93 -0.65 -14.78 -2.54
C GLY A 93 -0.47 -15.96 -3.48
N VAL A 94 0.28 -15.78 -4.57
CA VAL A 94 0.54 -16.85 -5.54
C VAL A 94 1.31 -18.01 -4.90
N LEU A 95 2.36 -17.70 -4.13
CA LEU A 95 3.21 -18.70 -3.47
C LEU A 95 2.39 -19.57 -2.52
N PHE A 96 1.72 -18.97 -1.55
CA PHE A 96 1.03 -19.73 -0.51
C PHE A 96 -0.25 -20.41 -1.02
N MET A 97 -0.96 -19.82 -1.98
CA MET A 97 -2.06 -20.53 -2.66
C MET A 97 -1.56 -21.74 -3.43
N SER A 98 -0.39 -21.66 -4.08
CA SER A 98 0.17 -22.82 -4.79
C SER A 98 0.55 -23.97 -3.84
N LEU A 99 0.97 -23.66 -2.60
CA LEU A 99 1.26 -24.67 -1.58
C LEU A 99 0.00 -25.38 -1.10
N ILE A 100 -1.07 -24.62 -0.85
CA ILE A 100 -2.37 -25.18 -0.47
C ILE A 100 -2.88 -26.11 -1.58
N VAL A 101 -2.92 -25.63 -2.82
CA VAL A 101 -3.34 -26.45 -3.99
C VAL A 101 -2.44 -27.67 -4.17
N GLY A 102 -1.13 -27.54 -3.98
CA GLY A 102 -0.18 -28.65 -4.06
C GLY A 102 -0.40 -29.73 -3.00
N ALA A 103 -0.75 -29.33 -1.77
CA ALA A 103 -1.08 -30.27 -0.69
C ALA A 103 -2.41 -30.99 -0.96
N GLU A 104 -3.45 -30.26 -1.38
CA GLU A 104 -4.77 -30.82 -1.70
C GLU A 104 -4.74 -31.81 -2.86
N THR A 105 -3.89 -31.54 -3.86
CA THR A 105 -3.75 -32.40 -5.05
C THR A 105 -2.78 -33.57 -4.85
N GLY A 106 -2.12 -33.66 -3.68
CA GLY A 106 -1.11 -34.68 -3.39
C GLY A 106 0.19 -34.54 -4.19
N VAL A 107 0.40 -33.40 -4.86
CA VAL A 107 1.64 -33.09 -5.59
C VAL A 107 2.77 -32.73 -4.61
N ALA A 108 2.42 -32.11 -3.48
CA ALA A 108 3.35 -31.78 -2.42
C ALA A 108 3.36 -32.87 -1.33
N PRO A 109 4.51 -33.13 -0.68
CA PRO A 109 4.64 -34.19 0.32
C PRO A 109 3.96 -33.88 1.67
N TRP A 110 3.53 -32.64 1.87
CA TRP A 110 3.03 -32.13 3.14
C TRP A 110 1.55 -32.48 3.38
N THR A 111 1.17 -32.66 4.65
CA THR A 111 -0.25 -32.83 5.04
C THR A 111 -1.01 -31.52 4.95
N VAL A 112 -2.25 -31.58 4.46
CA VAL A 112 -3.15 -30.42 4.31
C VAL A 112 -3.27 -29.64 5.62
N ASP A 113 -3.48 -30.35 6.74
CA ASP A 113 -3.66 -29.75 8.07
C ASP A 113 -2.49 -28.85 8.50
N SER A 114 -1.26 -29.24 8.16
CA SER A 114 -0.06 -28.48 8.51
C SER A 114 0.18 -27.31 7.53
N VAL A 115 -0.19 -27.47 6.26
CA VAL A 115 0.09 -26.47 5.22
C VAL A 115 -0.89 -25.32 5.27
N VAL A 116 -2.18 -25.60 5.46
CA VAL A 116 -3.24 -24.58 5.31
C VAL A 116 -3.04 -23.43 6.31
N GLY A 117 -2.88 -23.74 7.60
CA GLY A 117 -2.74 -22.71 8.64
C GLY A 117 -1.54 -21.78 8.42
N TRP A 118 -0.35 -22.36 8.23
CA TRP A 118 0.86 -21.57 8.01
C TRP A 118 0.84 -20.84 6.67
N SER A 119 0.28 -21.44 5.61
CA SER A 119 0.18 -20.80 4.30
C SER A 119 -0.77 -19.61 4.31
N LEU A 120 -1.92 -19.71 4.98
CA LEU A 120 -2.83 -18.58 5.17
C LEU A 120 -2.18 -17.44 5.95
N LEU A 121 -1.46 -17.77 7.04
CA LEU A 121 -0.72 -16.77 7.82
C LEU A 121 0.34 -16.06 6.97
N GLY A 122 1.15 -16.83 6.24
CA GLY A 122 2.19 -16.30 5.34
C GLY A 122 1.63 -15.46 4.20
N MET A 123 0.50 -15.89 3.62
CA MET A 123 -0.22 -15.16 2.59
C MET A 123 -0.65 -13.79 3.11
N VAL A 124 -1.42 -13.76 4.21
CA VAL A 124 -1.98 -12.51 4.75
C VAL A 124 -0.87 -11.58 5.22
N ALA A 125 0.06 -12.07 6.03
CA ALA A 125 1.17 -11.28 6.54
C ALA A 125 2.07 -10.77 5.41
N GLY A 126 2.40 -11.63 4.45
CA GLY A 126 3.23 -11.30 3.29
C GLY A 126 2.56 -10.25 2.39
N MET A 127 1.27 -10.42 2.07
CA MET A 127 0.53 -9.44 1.26
C MET A 127 0.45 -8.07 1.95
N LEU A 128 0.16 -8.04 3.25
CA LEU A 128 0.07 -6.79 4.02
C LEU A 128 1.42 -6.06 4.07
N LEU A 129 2.49 -6.76 4.44
CA LEU A 129 3.83 -6.19 4.55
C LEU A 129 4.40 -5.83 3.17
N GLY A 130 4.15 -6.64 2.15
CA GLY A 130 4.53 -6.37 0.76
C GLY A 130 3.83 -5.13 0.21
N GLY A 131 2.54 -4.96 0.52
CA GLY A 131 1.79 -3.74 0.22
C GLY A 131 2.36 -2.51 0.92
N LEU A 132 2.75 -2.63 2.19
CA LEU A 132 3.39 -1.54 2.95
C LEU A 132 4.76 -1.16 2.35
N LEU A 133 5.61 -2.15 2.04
CA LEU A 133 6.89 -1.92 1.36
C LEU A 133 6.72 -1.24 0.00
N MET A 134 5.75 -1.70 -0.78
CA MET A 134 5.42 -1.09 -2.06
C MET A 134 5.01 0.39 -1.89
N MET A 135 4.21 0.69 -0.86
CA MET A 135 3.78 2.05 -0.55
C MET A 135 4.96 2.93 -0.11
N MET A 136 5.80 2.45 0.81
CA MET A 136 6.99 3.16 1.26
C MET A 136 7.99 3.42 0.12
N SER A 137 8.23 2.42 -0.72
CA SER A 137 9.15 2.53 -1.87
C SER A 137 8.68 3.58 -2.87
N ARG A 138 7.38 3.61 -3.18
CA ARG A 138 6.79 4.64 -4.06
C ARG A 138 6.90 6.04 -3.47
N THR A 139 6.66 6.18 -2.18
CA THR A 139 6.74 7.47 -1.49
C THR A 139 8.16 8.02 -1.51
N ARG A 140 9.17 7.18 -1.28
CA ARG A 140 10.57 7.57 -1.37
C ARG A 140 10.98 7.93 -2.78
N TYR A 141 10.57 7.15 -3.77
CA TYR A 141 10.82 7.49 -5.17
C TYR A 141 10.21 8.85 -5.55
N ALA A 142 8.98 9.13 -5.12
CA ALA A 142 8.36 10.43 -5.34
C ALA A 142 9.10 11.55 -4.60
N ASN A 143 9.50 11.35 -3.34
CA ASN A 143 10.26 12.34 -2.59
C ASN A 143 11.63 12.64 -3.21
N ALA A 144 12.32 11.62 -3.75
CA ALA A 144 13.59 11.80 -4.43
C ALA A 144 13.45 12.59 -5.73
N GLN A 145 12.34 12.45 -6.46
CA GLN A 145 12.07 13.24 -7.67
C GLN A 145 11.61 14.67 -7.36
N LEU A 146 11.10 14.91 -6.15
CA LEU A 146 10.49 16.17 -5.74
C LEU A 146 11.37 17.02 -4.84
N SER A 147 12.57 16.57 -4.47
CA SER A 147 13.48 17.34 -3.60
C SER A 147 13.96 18.64 -4.24
N ASP A 148 13.96 18.70 -5.57
CA ASP A 148 14.59 19.78 -6.34
C ASP A 148 13.54 20.69 -7.02
N LEU A 149 12.25 20.40 -6.84
CA LEU A 149 11.16 21.10 -7.52
C LEU A 149 10.47 22.08 -6.57
N THR A 150 10.26 23.31 -7.05
CA THR A 150 9.44 24.32 -6.37
C THR A 150 7.96 24.10 -6.65
N ASP A 151 7.14 24.05 -5.59
CA ASP A 151 5.69 23.88 -5.67
C ASP A 151 5.03 25.24 -6.00
N ALA A 152 4.24 25.31 -7.08
CA ALA A 152 3.57 26.54 -7.53
C ALA A 152 2.26 26.82 -6.77
N ALA A 153 1.49 25.77 -6.50
CA ALA A 153 0.24 25.81 -5.76
C ALA A 153 -0.01 24.47 -5.03
N GLN A 154 -0.68 24.54 -3.87
CA GLN A 154 -1.02 23.38 -3.03
C GLN A 154 -2.47 23.50 -2.55
N TRP A 155 -3.24 22.42 -2.62
CA TRP A 155 -4.59 22.34 -2.05
C TRP A 155 -4.89 20.95 -1.52
N GLU A 156 -5.92 20.83 -0.69
CA GLU A 156 -6.45 19.53 -0.27
C GLU A 156 -7.68 19.20 -1.10
N GLY A 157 -7.65 18.09 -1.82
CA GLY A 157 -8.80 17.65 -2.59
C GLY A 157 -9.68 16.75 -1.75
N TRP A 158 -10.86 17.24 -1.42
CA TRP A 158 -11.89 16.50 -0.72
C TRP A 158 -12.91 15.90 -1.70
N LEU A 159 -13.52 14.77 -1.30
CA LEU A 159 -14.64 14.16 -2.01
C LEU A 159 -15.94 14.93 -1.69
N PRO A 160 -16.87 15.05 -2.66
CA PRO A 160 -18.18 15.63 -2.39
C PRO A 160 -18.92 14.95 -1.24
N ARG A 161 -19.59 15.75 -0.40
CA ARG A 161 -20.22 15.34 0.87
C ARG A 161 -21.08 14.06 0.79
N ARG A 162 -21.86 13.90 -0.28
CA ARG A 162 -22.74 12.72 -0.47
C ARG A 162 -21.94 11.43 -0.63
N ARG A 163 -20.84 11.47 -1.36
CA ARG A 163 -19.99 10.30 -1.62
C ARG A 163 -19.15 9.95 -0.40
N ARG A 164 -18.73 10.96 0.39
CA ARG A 164 -18.09 10.77 1.69
C ARG A 164 -18.95 9.92 2.64
N ARG A 165 -20.26 10.18 2.72
CA ARG A 165 -21.17 9.38 3.57
C ARG A 165 -21.27 7.92 3.13
N ILE A 166 -21.43 7.66 1.83
CA ILE A 166 -21.53 6.29 1.29
C ILE A 166 -20.27 5.51 1.60
N VAL A 167 -19.10 6.09 1.36
CA VAL A 167 -17.81 5.43 1.61
C VAL A 167 -17.59 5.18 3.10
N ASN A 168 -17.98 6.11 3.98
CA ASN A 168 -17.94 5.89 5.43
C ASN A 168 -18.88 4.76 5.86
N ALA A 169 -20.10 4.73 5.34
CA ALA A 169 -21.07 3.68 5.64
C ALA A 169 -20.56 2.30 5.20
N VAL A 170 -20.02 2.18 3.98
CA VAL A 170 -19.45 0.90 3.47
C VAL A 170 -18.32 0.39 4.36
N THR A 171 -17.44 1.27 4.83
CA THR A 171 -16.35 0.86 5.73
C THR A 171 -16.87 0.43 7.11
N VAL A 172 -17.83 1.16 7.68
CA VAL A 172 -18.45 0.77 8.96
C VAL A 172 -19.13 -0.59 8.84
N VAL A 173 -19.95 -0.79 7.80
CA VAL A 173 -20.61 -2.06 7.53
C VAL A 173 -19.58 -3.18 7.34
N GLY A 174 -18.53 -2.95 6.55
CA GLY A 174 -17.48 -3.94 6.31
C GLY A 174 -16.70 -4.34 7.57
N CYS A 175 -16.44 -3.38 8.48
CA CYS A 175 -15.83 -3.68 9.77
C CYS A 175 -16.74 -4.51 10.68
N LEU A 176 -18.07 -4.33 10.59
CA LEU A 176 -19.04 -5.08 11.37
C LEU A 176 -19.31 -6.50 10.81
N CYS A 177 -19.04 -6.74 9.53
CA CYS A 177 -19.25 -8.06 8.91
C CYS A 177 -18.29 -9.13 9.43
N VAL A 178 -17.05 -8.81 9.83
CA VAL A 178 -16.11 -9.79 10.39
C VAL A 178 -16.58 -10.37 11.71
N PRO A 179 -16.87 -9.56 12.76
CA PRO A 179 -17.36 -10.11 14.02
C PRO A 179 -18.72 -10.80 13.85
N ALA A 180 -19.58 -10.31 12.95
CA ALA A 180 -20.85 -10.97 12.65
C ALA A 180 -20.65 -12.35 12.01
N GLY A 181 -19.66 -12.51 11.11
CA GLY A 181 -19.30 -13.79 10.51
C GLY A 181 -18.77 -14.79 11.54
N ILE A 182 -17.92 -14.34 12.46
CA ILE A 182 -17.39 -15.15 13.58
C ILE A 182 -18.54 -15.63 14.48
N VAL A 183 -19.45 -14.73 14.86
CA VAL A 183 -20.61 -15.07 15.70
C VAL A 183 -21.56 -16.04 15.00
N ALA A 184 -21.75 -15.90 13.69
CA ALA A 184 -22.60 -16.79 12.89
C ALA A 184 -21.99 -18.20 12.72
N GLU A 185 -20.67 -18.30 12.63
CA GLU A 185 -19.96 -19.58 12.61
C GLU A 185 -20.08 -20.29 13.96
N GLU A 186 -19.77 -19.61 15.06
CA GLU A 186 -19.82 -20.16 16.43
C GLU A 186 -21.24 -20.58 16.86
N LEU A 187 -22.27 -19.79 16.50
CA LEU A 187 -23.65 -20.07 16.92
C LEU A 187 -24.43 -20.97 15.95
N GLY A 188 -24.03 -21.00 14.67
CA GLY A 188 -24.84 -21.59 13.60
C GLY A 188 -24.13 -22.62 12.74
N GLY A 189 -22.82 -22.84 12.92
CA GLY A 189 -22.03 -23.77 12.10
C GLY A 189 -21.88 -23.32 10.65
N TYR A 190 -22.10 -22.04 10.34
CA TYR A 190 -22.01 -21.50 8.98
C TYR A 190 -20.58 -21.06 8.66
N GLU A 191 -19.75 -22.01 8.25
CA GLU A 191 -18.36 -21.80 7.80
C GLU A 191 -18.25 -20.73 6.68
N TRP A 192 -19.26 -20.68 5.80
CA TRP A 192 -19.35 -19.66 4.75
C TRP A 192 -19.51 -18.22 5.28
N GLY A 193 -20.09 -18.04 6.47
CA GLY A 193 -20.29 -16.73 7.07
C GLY A 193 -18.96 -16.03 7.41
N PHE A 194 -17.99 -16.81 7.87
CA PHE A 194 -16.64 -16.33 8.18
C PHE A 194 -15.87 -15.93 6.91
N ILE A 195 -15.90 -16.78 5.88
CA ILE A 195 -15.26 -16.52 4.59
C ILE A 195 -15.87 -15.26 3.93
N LEU A 196 -17.20 -15.14 3.92
CA LEU A 196 -17.89 -13.99 3.36
C LEU A 196 -17.57 -12.71 4.14
N GLY A 197 -17.52 -12.79 5.47
CA GLY A 197 -17.13 -11.70 6.36
C GLY A 197 -15.71 -11.21 6.09
N GLN A 198 -14.75 -12.12 5.92
CA GLN A 198 -13.36 -11.78 5.56
C GLN A 198 -13.24 -11.14 4.18
N MET A 199 -13.98 -11.64 3.18
CA MET A 199 -14.00 -11.06 1.83
C MET A 199 -14.56 -9.64 1.85
N ILE A 200 -15.69 -9.42 2.53
CA ILE A 200 -16.31 -8.10 2.66
C ILE A 200 -15.38 -7.13 3.39
N PHE A 201 -14.70 -7.57 4.45
CA PHE A 201 -13.73 -6.76 5.16
C PHE A 201 -12.53 -6.39 4.29
N THR A 202 -12.00 -7.33 3.52
CA THR A 202 -10.89 -7.09 2.59
C THR A 202 -11.28 -6.05 1.55
N VAL A 203 -12.49 -6.17 0.97
CA VAL A 203 -13.04 -5.18 0.03
C VAL A 203 -13.21 -3.82 0.72
N ALA A 204 -13.72 -3.79 1.96
CA ALA A 204 -13.89 -2.56 2.72
C ALA A 204 -12.55 -1.86 3.04
N LEU A 205 -11.51 -2.64 3.38
CA LEU A 205 -10.16 -2.14 3.63
C LEU A 205 -9.51 -1.57 2.36
N VAL A 206 -9.70 -2.25 1.22
CA VAL A 206 -9.22 -1.76 -0.09
C VAL A 206 -9.97 -0.49 -0.50
N ALA A 207 -11.28 -0.45 -0.31
CA ALA A 207 -12.09 0.74 -0.57
C ALA A 207 -11.72 1.92 0.34
N ASP A 208 -11.41 1.64 1.61
CA ASP A 208 -10.94 2.62 2.58
C ASP A 208 -9.56 3.17 2.19
N ARG A 209 -8.59 2.33 1.84
CA ARG A 209 -7.29 2.79 1.30
C ARG A 209 -7.41 3.55 -0.03
N GLY A 210 -8.47 3.28 -0.80
CA GLY A 210 -8.79 3.99 -2.04
C GLY A 210 -9.30 5.41 -1.82
N ARG A 211 -9.63 5.80 -0.58
CA ARG A 211 -10.21 7.10 -0.22
C ARG A 211 -9.35 8.27 -0.74
N PRO A 212 -9.93 9.20 -1.49
CA PRO A 212 -9.35 10.50 -1.80
C PRO A 212 -9.30 11.49 -0.63
N HIS A 213 -9.89 11.16 0.53
CA HIS A 213 -9.94 12.06 1.68
C HIS A 213 -8.54 12.49 2.15
N GLY A 214 -8.37 13.80 2.38
CA GLY A 214 -7.11 14.39 2.85
C GLY A 214 -5.95 14.18 1.86
N ARG A 215 -6.23 14.09 0.55
CA ARG A 215 -5.17 14.10 -0.45
C ARG A 215 -4.74 15.53 -0.72
N THR A 216 -3.50 15.84 -0.41
CA THR A 216 -2.90 17.12 -0.76
C THR A 216 -2.38 17.02 -2.19
N TYR A 217 -2.90 17.87 -3.06
CA TYR A 217 -2.45 18.02 -4.42
C TYR A 217 -1.49 19.20 -4.49
N ARG A 218 -0.36 19.02 -5.16
CA ARG A 218 0.60 20.10 -5.45
C ARG A 218 0.88 20.17 -6.93
N VAL A 219 0.80 21.36 -7.50
CA VAL A 219 1.20 21.64 -8.88
C VAL A 219 2.69 21.92 -8.87
N SER A 220 3.43 21.11 -9.61
CA SER A 220 4.86 21.25 -9.83
C SER A 220 5.13 21.28 -11.34
N GLU A 221 6.24 21.89 -11.75
CA GLU A 221 6.62 21.99 -13.17
C GLU A 221 6.64 20.62 -13.87
N ALA A 222 7.07 19.56 -13.16
CA ALA A 222 7.14 18.21 -13.72
C ALA A 222 5.78 17.48 -13.77
N GLY A 223 4.79 17.91 -12.97
CA GLY A 223 3.51 17.20 -12.88
C GLY A 223 2.67 17.54 -11.65
N LEU A 224 1.54 16.85 -11.55
CA LEU A 224 0.68 16.89 -10.38
C LEU A 224 1.17 15.90 -9.32
N VAL A 225 1.59 16.41 -8.16
CA VAL A 225 1.95 15.60 -7.00
C VAL A 225 0.70 15.33 -6.19
N VAL A 226 0.36 14.05 -6.05
CA VAL A 226 -0.74 13.61 -5.17
C VAL A 226 -0.11 13.03 -3.91
N GLU A 227 -0.25 13.74 -2.81
CA GLU A 227 0.16 13.33 -1.49
C GLU A 227 -1.05 12.79 -0.71
N HIS A 228 -0.82 11.77 0.09
CA HIS A 228 -1.75 11.14 1.00
C HIS A 228 -0.97 10.81 2.27
N ALA A 229 -1.64 10.68 3.42
CA ALA A 229 -1.02 10.53 4.74
C ALA A 229 0.19 9.56 4.81
N PHE A 230 0.21 8.52 3.96
CA PHE A 230 1.32 7.57 3.87
C PHE A 230 1.88 7.36 2.45
N SER A 231 1.42 8.13 1.44
CA SER A 231 1.96 7.99 0.09
C SER A 231 2.00 9.28 -0.74
N ARG A 232 3.15 9.55 -1.35
CA ARG A 232 3.32 10.59 -2.36
C ARG A 232 3.47 9.96 -3.74
N ARG A 233 2.75 10.46 -4.75
CA ARG A 233 2.84 10.00 -6.15
C ARG A 233 2.91 11.19 -7.08
N LEU A 234 3.96 11.24 -7.90
CA LEU A 234 4.06 12.18 -9.00
C LEU A 234 3.27 11.64 -10.21
N ARG A 235 2.37 12.45 -10.77
CA ARG A 235 1.71 12.20 -12.04
C ARG A 235 2.16 13.23 -13.05
N LEU A 236 2.85 12.78 -14.10
CA LEU A 236 3.29 13.63 -15.20
C LEU A 236 2.10 14.30 -15.90
N TRP A 237 2.31 15.50 -16.44
CA TRP A 237 1.29 16.22 -17.19
C TRP A 237 0.74 15.45 -18.40
N SER A 238 1.59 14.66 -19.06
CA SER A 238 1.20 13.76 -20.16
C SER A 238 0.17 12.69 -19.78
N SER A 239 -0.10 12.49 -18.49
CA SER A 239 -1.15 11.57 -18.01
C SER A 239 -2.54 12.21 -17.93
N PHE A 240 -2.66 13.51 -18.21
CA PHE A 240 -3.88 14.28 -18.18
C PHE A 240 -4.23 14.82 -19.56
N THR A 241 -5.53 14.98 -19.82
CA THR A 241 -6.05 15.56 -21.07
C THR A 241 -6.52 17.00 -20.90
N GLY A 242 -6.90 17.40 -19.69
CA GLY A 242 -7.38 18.74 -19.40
C GLY A 242 -8.08 18.81 -18.04
N TYR A 243 -8.62 19.99 -17.73
CA TYR A 243 -9.46 20.16 -16.55
C TYR A 243 -10.77 20.87 -16.90
N THR A 244 -11.81 20.56 -16.15
CA THR A 244 -13.12 21.22 -16.22
C THR A 244 -13.47 21.76 -14.85
N ARG A 245 -13.78 23.05 -14.78
CA ARG A 245 -14.30 23.70 -13.57
C ARG A 245 -15.82 23.74 -13.66
N SER A 246 -16.48 23.25 -12.62
CA SER A 246 -17.90 23.47 -12.35
C SER A 246 -18.01 24.21 -11.02
N GLU A 247 -19.17 24.81 -10.72
CA GLU A 247 -19.40 25.59 -9.50
C GLU A 247 -18.98 24.83 -8.23
N ASP A 248 -19.35 23.55 -8.13
CA ASP A 248 -19.13 22.72 -6.94
C ASP A 248 -17.93 21.75 -7.06
N VAL A 249 -17.39 21.53 -8.26
CA VAL A 249 -16.41 20.45 -8.50
C VAL A 249 -15.39 20.81 -9.56
N LEU A 250 -14.12 20.62 -9.22
CA LEU A 250 -12.99 20.60 -10.15
C LEU A 250 -12.75 19.17 -10.66
N TYR A 251 -12.86 18.97 -11.97
CA TYR A 251 -12.59 17.71 -12.64
C TYR A 251 -11.23 17.76 -13.35
N LEU A 252 -10.36 16.80 -13.04
CA LEU A 252 -9.09 16.59 -13.74
C LEU A 252 -9.20 15.31 -14.58
N HIS A 253 -9.24 15.48 -15.90
CA HIS A 253 -9.42 14.39 -16.84
C HIS A 253 -8.10 13.67 -17.09
N THR A 254 -8.12 12.35 -16.92
CA THR A 254 -6.94 11.51 -17.18
C THR A 254 -6.97 11.02 -18.61
N ALA A 255 -5.82 11.01 -19.28
CA ALA A 255 -5.67 10.56 -20.66
C ALA A 255 -5.99 9.07 -20.88
N GLN A 256 -5.92 8.26 -19.82
CA GLN A 256 -6.16 6.82 -19.89
C GLN A 256 -7.62 6.51 -19.50
N TRP A 257 -8.36 5.87 -20.40
CA TRP A 257 -9.79 5.55 -20.23
C TRP A 257 -10.13 4.70 -19.00
N TRP A 258 -9.19 3.83 -18.57
CA TRP A 258 -9.36 2.97 -17.40
C TRP A 258 -9.06 3.69 -16.07
N ARG A 259 -8.49 4.90 -16.12
CA ARG A 259 -8.20 5.69 -14.93
C ARG A 259 -9.40 6.57 -14.59
N PRO A 260 -9.84 6.60 -13.32
CA PRO A 260 -10.92 7.47 -12.92
C PRO A 260 -10.46 8.93 -12.93
N THR A 261 -11.33 9.80 -13.46
CA THR A 261 -11.22 11.27 -13.34
C THR A 261 -11.07 11.66 -11.87
N ILE A 262 -10.11 12.55 -11.58
CA ILE A 262 -9.92 13.08 -10.23
C ILE A 262 -10.97 14.17 -10.04
N ARG A 263 -11.66 14.14 -8.90
CA ARG A 263 -12.73 15.07 -8.54
C ARG A 263 -12.37 15.70 -7.21
N CYS A 264 -12.38 17.02 -7.17
CA CYS A 264 -12.12 17.81 -5.98
C CYS A 264 -13.29 18.77 -5.76
N ASP A 265 -13.80 18.81 -4.53
CA ASP A 265 -14.79 19.79 -4.10
C ASP A 265 -14.15 21.19 -4.11
N THR A 266 -14.77 22.17 -4.78
CA THR A 266 -14.23 23.54 -4.92
C THR A 266 -14.32 24.33 -3.63
N ASP A 267 -15.36 24.08 -2.81
CA ASP A 267 -15.59 24.76 -1.52
C ASP A 267 -14.49 24.51 -0.49
N GLU A 268 -13.78 23.38 -0.62
CA GLU A 268 -12.71 22.98 0.29
C GLU A 268 -11.32 23.45 -0.20
N ILE A 269 -11.26 24.18 -1.33
CA ILE A 269 -10.03 24.73 -1.92
C ILE A 269 -9.92 26.21 -1.56
N ASN A 270 -9.04 26.53 -0.61
CA ASN A 270 -8.85 27.89 -0.10
C ASN A 270 -8.50 28.95 -1.18
N GLU A 271 -7.74 28.58 -2.21
CA GLU A 271 -7.27 29.48 -3.29
C GLU A 271 -7.58 28.89 -4.67
N ILE A 272 -8.87 28.68 -4.99
CA ILE A 272 -9.28 28.00 -6.22
C ILE A 272 -8.74 28.67 -7.49
N ASP A 273 -8.72 30.00 -7.54
CA ASP A 273 -8.29 30.74 -8.73
C ASP A 273 -6.78 30.58 -8.97
N ARG A 274 -5.97 30.57 -7.91
CA ARG A 274 -4.53 30.29 -8.00
C ARG A 274 -4.26 28.86 -8.47
N VAL A 275 -5.07 27.90 -8.02
CA VAL A 275 -4.98 26.51 -8.47
C VAL A 275 -5.33 26.40 -9.95
N THR A 276 -6.38 27.09 -10.42
CA THR A 276 -6.75 27.08 -11.84
C THR A 276 -5.75 27.79 -12.72
N ASP A 277 -5.14 28.89 -12.28
CA ASP A 277 -4.08 29.59 -13.03
C ASP A 277 -2.83 28.70 -13.17
N ALA A 278 -2.42 28.06 -12.07
CA ALA A 278 -1.30 27.13 -12.08
C ALA A 278 -1.58 25.90 -12.97
N LEU A 279 -2.81 25.39 -12.98
CA LEU A 279 -3.23 24.31 -13.87
C LEU A 279 -3.30 24.75 -15.33
N GLY A 280 -3.81 25.96 -15.61
CA GLY A 280 -3.92 26.55 -16.95
C GLY A 280 -2.57 26.76 -17.63
N THR A 281 -1.51 26.90 -16.85
CA THR A 281 -0.12 26.95 -17.36
C THR A 281 0.32 25.64 -18.01
N HIS A 282 -0.26 24.50 -17.61
CA HIS A 282 0.17 23.17 -18.06
C HIS A 282 -0.91 22.36 -18.79
N LEU A 283 -2.18 22.67 -18.60
CA LEU A 283 -3.33 21.94 -19.12
C LEU A 283 -4.35 22.89 -19.73
N SER A 284 -5.00 22.46 -20.82
CA SER A 284 -6.13 23.20 -21.39
C SER A 284 -7.34 23.15 -20.46
N GLY A 285 -7.86 24.32 -20.08
CA GLY A 285 -9.08 24.47 -19.31
C GLY A 285 -10.32 24.59 -20.18
N SER A 286 -11.44 24.09 -19.68
CA SER A 286 -12.78 24.35 -20.21
C SER A 286 -13.67 24.79 -19.05
N ASP A 287 -14.27 25.97 -19.16
CA ASP A 287 -15.31 26.42 -18.23
C ASP A 287 -16.67 25.86 -18.69
N CYS A 288 -17.45 25.32 -17.76
CA CYS A 288 -18.80 24.80 -18.00
C CYS A 288 -19.86 25.66 -17.32
#